data_AF-A0A6M3LR81-F1
#
_entry.id   AF-A0A6M3LR81-F1
#
_cell.length_a   1.000
_cell.length_b   1.000
_cell.length_c   1.000
_cell.angle_alpha   90.00
_cell.angle_beta   90.00
_cell.angle_gamma   90.00
#
_symmetry.space_group_name_H-M   'P 1'
#
loop_
_entity.id
_entity.type
_entity.pdbx_description
1 polymer ?
#
loop_
_entity_poly.entity_id
_entity_poly.type
_entity_poly.pdbx_seq_one_letter_code
_entity_poly.pdbx_strand_id
1 'polypeptide(L)'
;SVTADDGAIAALITVARKAVEAHTNRSLLIQTFSFTADAWPSSTAPVKLPVAPLVESTDHLFSITTYDEDGTASVWSTSEYRLDTVSEPGRVMPLDDYEYPTDLRAHDGVLIRFPAGYSSAAASVDEGLVHAVKCYAAYLYEHRGDELEGGQGLPPMVKLLLEDYVLPDIG
;
A
#
# COMPACT_ATOMS: atom_id res chain seq x y z
N SER A 1 -27.81 -8.61 -22.31
CA SER A 1 -26.86 -8.91 -23.41
C SER A 1 -25.54 -9.26 -22.77
N VAL A 2 -24.69 -10.03 -23.45
CA VAL A 2 -23.31 -10.32 -23.01
C VAL A 2 -22.61 -9.04 -22.51
N THR A 3 -22.85 -7.90 -23.18
CA THR A 3 -22.28 -6.59 -22.82
C THR A 3 -22.73 -5.98 -21.49
N ALA A 4 -23.91 -6.34 -20.95
CA ALA A 4 -24.38 -5.82 -19.66
C ALA A 4 -23.74 -6.57 -18.48
N ASP A 5 -23.55 -7.89 -18.64
CA ASP A 5 -22.87 -8.72 -17.65
C ASP A 5 -21.37 -8.40 -17.62
N ASP A 6 -20.76 -8.10 -18.77
CA ASP A 6 -19.35 -7.65 -18.85
C ASP A 6 -19.08 -6.43 -17.96
N GLY A 7 -19.96 -5.42 -17.99
CA GLY A 7 -19.83 -4.22 -17.17
C GLY A 7 -19.97 -4.49 -15.66
N ALA A 8 -20.90 -5.37 -15.29
CA ALA A 8 -21.08 -5.78 -13.90
C ALA A 8 -19.88 -6.57 -13.38
N ILE A 9 -19.36 -7.52 -14.17
CA ILE A 9 -18.20 -8.33 -13.81
C ILE A 9 -16.95 -7.44 -13.64
N ALA A 10 -16.73 -6.47 -14.53
CA ALA A 10 -15.62 -5.53 -14.40
C ALA A 10 -15.68 -4.70 -13.10
N ALA A 11 -16.88 -4.26 -12.71
CA ALA A 11 -17.08 -3.55 -11.45
C ALA A 11 -16.78 -4.46 -10.24
N LEU A 12 -17.22 -5.72 -10.28
CA LEU A 12 -16.96 -6.68 -9.21
C LEU A 12 -15.48 -7.05 -9.09
N ILE A 13 -14.76 -7.20 -10.19
CA ILE A 13 -13.31 -7.41 -10.19
C ILE A 13 -12.62 -6.21 -9.50
N THR A 14 -13.09 -4.98 -9.77
CA THR A 14 -12.54 -3.78 -9.13
C THR A 14 -12.76 -3.78 -7.62
N VAL A 15 -13.97 -4.13 -7.16
CA VAL A 15 -14.29 -4.26 -5.73
C VAL A 15 -13.46 -5.36 -5.09
N ALA A 16 -13.38 -6.52 -5.73
CA ALA A 16 -12.65 -7.67 -5.23
C ALA A 16 -11.16 -7.37 -5.08
N ARG A 17 -10.54 -6.74 -6.09
CA ARG A 17 -9.15 -6.28 -6.05
C ARG A 17 -8.91 -5.36 -4.86
N LYS A 18 -9.73 -4.31 -4.70
CA LYS A 18 -9.57 -3.36 -3.58
C LYS A 18 -9.66 -4.04 -2.21
N ALA A 19 -10.54 -5.03 -2.06
CA ALA A 19 -10.66 -5.77 -0.80
C ALA A 19 -9.44 -6.66 -0.52
N VAL A 20 -8.89 -7.32 -1.55
CA VAL A 20 -7.64 -8.07 -1.43
C VAL A 20 -6.47 -7.15 -1.08
N GLU A 21 -6.35 -6.01 -1.75
CA GLU A 21 -5.33 -4.99 -1.47
C GLU A 21 -5.43 -4.48 -0.02
N ALA A 22 -6.63 -4.15 0.45
CA ALA A 22 -6.87 -3.68 1.81
C ALA A 22 -6.59 -4.76 2.87
N HIS A 23 -6.81 -6.03 2.57
CA HIS A 23 -6.56 -7.12 3.51
C HIS A 23 -5.08 -7.47 3.62
N THR A 24 -4.34 -7.38 2.51
CA THR A 24 -2.93 -7.77 2.44
C THR A 24 -1.97 -6.60 2.65
N ASN A 25 -2.47 -5.37 2.60
CA ASN A 25 -1.66 -4.15 2.47
C ASN A 25 -0.72 -4.20 1.26
N ARG A 26 -1.12 -4.91 0.20
CA ARG A 26 -0.38 -4.96 -1.07
C ARG A 26 -1.14 -4.22 -2.14
N SER A 27 -0.43 -3.55 -3.04
CA SER A 27 -1.04 -2.88 -4.19
C SER A 27 -0.91 -3.75 -5.44
N LEU A 28 -2.01 -4.21 -6.03
CA LEU A 28 -1.98 -5.09 -7.21
C LEU A 28 -1.73 -4.31 -8.50
N LEU A 29 -1.94 -3.00 -8.48
CA LEU A 29 -1.60 -2.07 -9.55
C LEU A 29 -0.65 -1.01 -9.01
N ILE A 30 0.22 -0.44 -9.85
CA ILE A 30 1.04 0.70 -9.44
C ILE A 30 0.12 1.88 -9.14
N GLN A 31 0.29 2.44 -7.94
CA GLN A 31 -0.31 3.72 -7.55
C GLN A 31 0.59 4.44 -6.56
N THR A 32 0.38 5.75 -6.41
CA THR A 32 1.11 6.57 -5.44
C THR A 32 0.31 6.68 -4.15
N PHE A 33 0.93 6.31 -3.04
CA PHE A 33 0.38 6.41 -1.69
C PHE A 33 0.97 7.61 -0.95
N SER A 34 0.22 8.08 0.05
CA SER A 34 0.68 9.08 1.02
C SER A 34 0.56 8.49 2.42
N PHE A 35 1.65 8.59 3.19
CA PHE A 35 1.71 8.22 4.59
C PHE A 35 2.12 9.44 5.39
N THR A 36 1.29 9.84 6.35
CA THR A 36 1.60 10.93 7.28
C THR A 36 1.92 10.36 8.66
N ALA A 37 2.87 10.97 9.34
CA ALA A 37 3.23 10.65 10.71
C ALA A 37 3.50 11.94 11.48
N ASP A 38 3.17 11.92 12.77
CA ASP A 38 3.43 13.05 13.68
C ASP A 38 4.93 13.21 13.93
N ALA A 39 5.66 12.10 14.08
CA ALA A 39 7.10 12.07 14.34
C ALA A 39 7.77 10.81 13.78
N TRP A 40 9.10 10.80 13.79
CA TRP A 40 9.90 9.62 13.48
C TRP A 40 9.80 8.55 14.57
N PRO A 41 9.88 7.25 14.23
CA PRO A 41 9.69 6.15 15.19
C PRO A 41 10.74 6.13 16.31
N SER A 42 12.02 6.19 15.95
CA SER A 42 13.15 6.47 16.85
C SER A 42 14.38 6.78 15.99
N SER A 43 15.44 7.36 16.55
CA SER A 43 16.65 7.72 15.79
C SER A 43 17.34 6.53 15.12
N THR A 44 17.14 5.31 15.63
CA THR A 44 17.76 4.08 15.11
C THR A 44 16.79 3.14 14.40
N ALA A 45 15.48 3.40 14.45
CA ALA A 45 14.48 2.52 13.84
C ALA A 45 14.10 3.01 12.44
N PRO A 46 14.01 2.12 11.45
CA PRO A 46 13.58 2.50 10.12
C PRO A 46 12.09 2.85 10.09
N VAL A 47 11.70 3.77 9.22
CA VAL A 47 10.30 4.08 8.91
C VAL A 47 9.79 3.01 7.95
N LYS A 48 8.87 2.15 8.40
CA LYS A 48 8.22 1.17 7.54
C LYS A 48 7.06 1.80 6.80
N LEU A 49 6.94 1.51 5.51
CA LEU A 49 5.86 2.00 4.66
C LEU A 49 4.70 1.01 4.65
N PRO A 50 3.45 1.47 4.76
CA PRO A 50 2.30 0.61 4.99
C PRO A 50 1.90 -0.24 3.78
N VAL A 51 2.44 0.02 2.57
CA VAL A 51 2.01 -0.66 1.35
C VAL A 51 3.21 -1.18 0.56
N ALA A 52 3.10 -2.42 0.07
CA ALA A 52 4.11 -3.10 -0.74
C ALA A 52 3.53 -3.62 -2.07
N PRO A 53 4.36 -4.05 -3.03
CA PRO A 53 5.81 -3.80 -3.10
C PRO A 53 6.08 -2.33 -3.44
N LEU A 54 7.17 -1.77 -2.91
CA LEU A 54 7.63 -0.45 -3.36
C LEU A 54 8.16 -0.53 -4.79
N VAL A 55 7.97 0.53 -5.56
CA VAL A 55 8.45 0.59 -6.94
C VAL A 55 9.35 1.79 -7.13
N GLU A 56 10.53 1.62 -7.73
CA GLU A 56 11.24 2.76 -8.29
C GLU A 56 10.62 3.09 -9.66
N SER A 57 9.98 4.26 -9.76
CA SER A 57 9.36 4.73 -11.00
C SER A 57 9.75 6.18 -11.25
N THR A 58 10.06 6.49 -12.50
CA THR A 58 10.28 7.87 -12.94
C THR A 58 8.97 8.66 -13.03
N ASP A 59 7.84 7.98 -13.23
CA ASP A 59 6.51 8.59 -13.37
C ASP A 59 5.84 8.84 -12.01
N HIS A 60 6.29 8.11 -10.98
CA HIS A 60 5.77 8.20 -9.62
C HIS A 60 6.91 8.43 -8.65
N LEU A 61 7.12 9.69 -8.28
CA LEU A 61 8.26 10.07 -7.46
C LEU A 61 8.05 9.69 -6.00
N PHE A 62 9.08 9.08 -5.43
CA PHE A 62 9.24 8.96 -3.99
C PHE A 62 9.69 10.30 -3.41
N SER A 63 9.03 10.80 -2.38
CA SER A 63 9.47 12.00 -1.66
C SER A 63 9.10 11.96 -0.19
N ILE A 64 9.95 12.58 0.62
CA ILE A 64 9.71 12.78 2.04
C ILE A 64 9.75 14.27 2.32
N THR A 65 8.64 14.78 2.85
CA THR A 65 8.48 16.18 3.23
C THR A 65 8.31 16.25 4.74
N THR A 66 9.02 17.17 5.37
CA THR A 66 8.92 17.49 6.79
C THR A 66 8.34 18.88 6.95
N TYR A 67 7.64 19.11 8.04
CA TYR A 67 6.99 20.37 8.36
C TYR A 67 7.46 20.85 9.73
N ASP A 68 7.98 22.06 9.80
CA ASP A 68 8.37 22.67 11.07
C ASP A 68 7.18 23.21 11.87
N GLU A 69 7.44 23.75 13.06
CA GLU A 69 6.42 24.32 13.96
C GLU A 69 5.57 25.44 13.31
N ASP A 70 6.14 26.18 12.35
CA ASP A 70 5.46 27.24 11.59
C ASP A 70 4.70 26.68 10.36
N GLY A 71 4.83 25.38 10.08
CA GLY A 71 4.24 24.70 8.94
C GLY A 71 5.04 24.84 7.65
N THR A 72 6.29 25.29 7.72
CA THR A 72 7.18 25.41 6.57
C THR A 72 7.63 24.02 6.12
N ALA A 73 7.47 23.75 4.82
CA ALA A 73 7.82 22.47 4.24
C ALA A 73 9.29 22.39 3.83
N SER A 74 9.97 21.32 4.22
CA SER A 74 11.34 20.98 3.80
C SER A 74 11.40 19.55 3.25
N VAL A 75 11.99 19.38 2.07
CA VAL A 75 12.19 18.06 1.46
C VAL A 75 13.45 17.42 2.05
N TRP A 76 13.32 16.21 2.59
CA TRP A 76 14.48 15.43 3.03
C TRP A 76 15.19 14.87 1.79
N SER A 77 16.49 15.11 1.66
CA SER A 77 17.20 14.81 0.41
C SER A 77 17.42 13.31 0.22
N THR A 78 17.25 12.82 -1.00
CA THR A 78 17.51 11.41 -1.37
C THR A 78 18.97 10.99 -1.17
N SER A 79 19.89 11.95 -1.00
CA SER A 79 21.30 11.70 -0.66
C SER A 79 21.55 11.43 0.83
N GLU A 80 20.53 11.57 1.69
CA GLU A 80 20.66 11.54 3.15
C GLU A 80 20.00 10.29 3.76
N TYR A 81 19.21 9.56 2.98
CA TYR A 81 18.53 8.34 3.40
C TYR A 81 18.66 7.22 2.38
N ARG A 82 18.50 5.99 2.87
CA ARG A 82 18.36 4.79 2.06
C ARG A 82 16.89 4.39 1.99
N LEU A 83 16.40 4.18 0.77
CA LEU A 83 15.14 3.49 0.52
C LEU A 83 15.42 2.00 0.30
N ASP A 84 14.85 1.14 1.14
CA ASP A 84 14.88 -0.31 0.98
C ASP A 84 13.56 -0.75 0.34
N THR A 85 13.62 -0.99 -0.97
CA THR A 85 12.50 -1.46 -1.81
C THR A 85 12.40 -2.99 -1.86
N VAL A 86 13.36 -3.71 -1.28
CA VAL A 86 13.43 -5.18 -1.32
C VAL A 86 12.69 -5.79 -0.13
N SER A 87 12.81 -5.17 1.05
CA SER A 87 12.05 -5.60 2.23
C SER A 87 10.54 -5.39 2.02
N GLU A 88 9.73 -6.29 2.57
CA GLU A 88 8.28 -6.15 2.62
C GLU A 88 7.80 -6.25 4.08
N PRO A 89 7.35 -5.15 4.71
CA PRO A 89 7.16 -3.81 4.15
C PRO A 89 8.47 -3.11 3.79
N GLY A 90 8.41 -2.28 2.75
CA GLY A 90 9.53 -1.43 2.36
C GLY A 90 9.78 -0.35 3.42
N ARG A 91 11.00 0.15 3.50
CA ARG A 91 11.41 1.01 4.62
C ARG A 91 12.42 2.08 4.24
N VAL A 92 12.48 3.12 5.06
CA VAL A 92 13.41 4.25 4.93
C VAL A 92 14.22 4.41 6.19
N MET A 93 15.52 4.65 6.05
CA MET A 93 16.42 4.95 7.16
C MET A 93 17.47 5.98 6.73
N PRO A 94 17.92 6.89 7.62
CA PRO A 94 19.08 7.73 7.36
C PRO A 94 20.30 6.88 6.97
N LEU A 95 21.18 7.45 6.16
CA LEU A 95 22.52 6.89 5.95
C LEU A 95 23.37 7.09 7.21
N ASP A 96 24.48 6.36 7.34
CA ASP A 96 25.29 6.29 8.57
C ASP A 96 25.76 7.67 9.11
N ASP A 97 25.99 8.65 8.22
CA ASP A 97 26.43 10.01 8.58
C ASP A 97 25.27 11.04 8.67
N TYR A 98 24.02 10.57 8.62
CA TYR A 98 22.83 11.41 8.63
C TYR A 98 21.86 11.00 9.74
N GLU A 99 21.06 11.97 10.17
CA GLU A 99 20.00 11.76 11.14
C GLU A 99 18.64 12.08 10.52
N TYR A 100 17.57 11.65 11.18
CA TYR A 100 16.23 12.08 10.82
C TYR A 100 16.08 13.60 11.01
N PRO A 101 15.41 14.32 10.08
CA PRO A 101 15.14 15.75 10.24
C PRO A 101 14.44 16.07 11.56
N THR A 102 14.87 17.15 12.21
CA THR A 102 14.38 17.62 13.50
C THR A 102 13.36 18.76 13.35
N ASP A 103 12.94 19.34 14.49
CA ASP A 103 12.13 20.56 14.56
C ASP A 103 10.74 20.42 13.91
N LEU A 104 10.18 19.21 13.95
CA LEU A 104 8.86 18.90 13.39
C LEU A 104 7.74 19.53 14.22
N ARG A 105 6.67 19.98 13.55
CA ARG A 105 5.40 20.29 14.22
C ARG A 105 4.83 19.06 14.94
N ALA A 106 4.02 19.30 15.96
CA ALA A 106 3.48 18.26 16.83
C ALA A 106 2.57 17.23 16.12
N HIS A 107 1.92 17.60 15.01
CA HIS A 107 1.00 16.73 14.27
C HIS A 107 1.23 16.82 12.77
N ASP A 108 1.15 15.68 12.08
CA ASP A 108 1.43 15.56 10.65
C ASP A 108 2.80 16.17 10.26
N GLY A 109 3.82 16.00 11.11
CA GLY A 109 5.17 16.55 10.93
C GLY A 109 5.90 15.96 9.72
N VAL A 110 5.54 14.75 9.29
CA VAL A 110 6.14 14.05 8.16
C VAL A 110 5.07 13.61 7.16
N LEU A 111 5.34 13.85 5.88
CA LEU A 111 4.58 13.33 4.74
C LEU A 111 5.51 12.54 3.83
N ILE A 112 5.24 11.25 3.66
CA ILE A 112 5.94 10.38 2.71
C ILE A 112 5.00 10.08 1.56
N ARG A 113 5.41 10.43 0.34
CA ARG A 113 4.76 10.01 -0.89
C ARG A 113 5.58 8.93 -1.54
N PHE A 114 4.97 7.80 -1.84
CA PHE A 114 5.70 6.67 -2.39
C PHE A 114 4.85 5.87 -3.38
N PRO A 115 5.43 5.48 -4.53
CA PRO A 115 4.83 4.47 -5.39
C PRO A 115 4.89 3.07 -4.78
N ALA A 116 3.78 2.35 -4.85
CA ALA A 116 3.76 0.92 -4.58
C ALA A 116 2.85 0.19 -5.57
N GLY A 117 3.25 -1.03 -5.90
CA GLY A 117 2.44 -2.01 -6.62
C GLY A 117 3.22 -2.90 -7.56
N TYR A 118 2.59 -4.00 -7.97
CA TYR A 118 3.23 -4.93 -8.89
C TYR A 118 3.36 -4.34 -10.31
N SER A 119 4.50 -4.58 -10.95
CA SER A 119 4.83 -4.13 -12.29
C SER A 119 5.72 -5.14 -13.00
N SER A 120 5.71 -5.17 -14.33
CA SER A 120 6.59 -6.06 -15.09
C SER A 120 8.08 -5.79 -14.87
N ALA A 121 8.46 -4.61 -14.38
CA ALA A 121 9.84 -4.21 -14.14
C ALA A 121 10.33 -4.48 -12.70
N ALA A 122 9.43 -4.43 -11.71
CA ALA A 122 9.79 -4.57 -10.30
C ALA A 122 9.37 -5.94 -9.72
N ALA A 123 8.13 -6.36 -9.94
CA ALA A 123 7.58 -7.62 -9.44
C ALA A 123 6.25 -7.96 -10.16
N SER A 124 6.10 -9.17 -10.68
CA SER A 124 4.82 -9.63 -11.23
C SER A 124 3.83 -9.96 -10.11
N VAL A 125 2.54 -9.69 -10.32
CA VAL A 125 1.49 -10.11 -9.40
C VAL A 125 1.52 -11.64 -9.29
N ASP A 126 1.61 -12.15 -8.06
CA ASP A 126 1.56 -13.57 -7.80
C ASP A 126 0.20 -14.17 -8.19
N GLU A 127 0.20 -15.37 -8.77
CA GLU A 127 -1.02 -16.01 -9.25
C GLU A 127 -2.04 -16.25 -8.12
N GLY A 128 -1.60 -16.48 -6.88
CA GLY A 128 -2.48 -16.65 -5.73
C GLY A 128 -3.30 -15.40 -5.43
N LEU A 129 -2.69 -14.20 -5.53
CA LEU A 129 -3.41 -12.93 -5.38
C LEU A 129 -4.44 -12.74 -6.51
N VAL A 130 -4.06 -13.06 -7.75
CA VAL A 130 -4.97 -13.00 -8.90
C VAL A 130 -6.14 -13.98 -8.71
N HIS A 131 -5.86 -15.18 -8.21
CA HIS A 131 -6.86 -16.21 -7.93
C HIS A 131 -7.83 -15.76 -6.83
N ALA A 132 -7.34 -15.19 -5.73
CA ALA A 132 -8.17 -14.64 -4.66
C ALA A 132 -9.13 -13.55 -5.18
N VAL A 133 -8.66 -12.64 -6.05
CA VAL A 133 -9.52 -11.63 -6.69
C VAL A 133 -10.60 -12.28 -7.54
N LYS A 134 -10.27 -13.30 -8.34
CA LYS A 134 -11.25 -14.03 -9.17
C LYS A 134 -12.30 -14.73 -8.30
N CYS A 135 -11.88 -15.44 -7.26
CA CYS A 135 -12.78 -16.13 -6.33
C CYS A 135 -13.73 -15.15 -5.65
N TYR A 136 -13.21 -14.00 -5.19
CA TYR A 136 -14.07 -13.03 -4.54
C TYR A 136 -15.01 -12.31 -5.52
N ALA A 137 -14.56 -11.99 -6.73
CA ALA A 137 -15.43 -11.43 -7.76
C ALA A 137 -16.57 -12.39 -8.15
N ALA A 138 -16.28 -13.70 -8.26
CA ALA A 138 -17.28 -14.73 -8.49
C ALA A 138 -18.29 -14.82 -7.33
N TYR A 139 -17.80 -14.83 -6.09
CA TYR A 139 -18.64 -14.80 -4.90
C TYR A 139 -19.58 -13.59 -4.91
N LEU A 140 -19.06 -12.37 -5.14
CA LEU A 140 -19.88 -11.16 -5.21
C LEU A 140 -20.92 -11.21 -6.33
N TYR A 141 -20.60 -11.86 -7.46
CA TYR A 141 -21.53 -12.00 -8.58
C TYR A 141 -22.70 -12.93 -8.23
N GLU A 142 -22.41 -14.04 -7.55
CA GLU A 142 -23.43 -14.99 -7.08
C GLU A 142 -24.31 -14.41 -5.97
N HIS A 143 -23.77 -13.52 -5.13
CA HIS A 143 -24.45 -12.95 -3.97
C HIS A 143 -24.95 -11.51 -4.18
N ARG A 144 -25.11 -11.08 -5.45
CA ARG A 144 -25.47 -9.70 -5.86
C ARG A 144 -26.88 -9.21 -5.45
N GLY A 145 -27.66 -9.99 -4.72
CA GLY A 145 -29.08 -9.69 -4.43
C GLY A 145 -29.60 -10.07 -3.04
N ASP A 146 -28.89 -10.88 -2.26
CA ASP A 146 -29.50 -11.61 -1.12
C ASP A 146 -28.92 -11.30 0.28
N GLU A 147 -27.99 -10.36 0.43
CA GLU A 147 -27.39 -10.08 1.75
C GLU A 147 -27.57 -8.62 2.20
N LEU A 148 -28.74 -8.31 2.76
CA LEU A 148 -28.95 -7.11 3.58
C LEU A 148 -28.43 -7.27 5.03
N GLU A 149 -27.96 -8.45 5.44
CA GLU A 149 -27.64 -8.71 6.86
C GLU A 149 -26.32 -9.48 7.15
N GLY A 150 -25.44 -9.75 6.19
CA GLY A 150 -24.25 -10.55 6.55
C GLY A 150 -23.13 -10.71 5.52
N GLY A 151 -22.53 -9.61 5.04
CA GLY A 151 -21.43 -9.70 4.07
C GLY A 151 -20.39 -8.58 4.18
N GLN A 152 -20.04 -8.14 5.40
CA GLN A 152 -19.05 -7.08 5.61
C GLN A 152 -17.64 -7.69 5.75
N GLY A 153 -17.12 -8.35 4.71
CA GLY A 153 -15.73 -8.82 4.70
C GLY A 153 -15.42 -9.95 3.71
N LEU A 154 -14.12 -10.23 3.53
CA LEU A 154 -13.67 -11.32 2.66
C LEU A 154 -14.22 -12.68 3.14
N PRO A 155 -14.74 -13.53 2.23
CA PRO A 155 -15.15 -14.88 2.56
C PRO A 155 -14.00 -15.71 3.16
N PRO A 156 -14.26 -16.66 4.08
CA PRO A 156 -13.22 -17.46 4.72
C PRO A 156 -12.27 -18.16 3.74
N MET A 157 -12.80 -18.69 2.63
CA MET A 157 -11.99 -19.32 1.58
C MET A 157 -11.01 -18.36 0.92
N VAL A 158 -11.40 -17.08 0.76
CA VAL A 158 -10.54 -16.06 0.17
C VAL A 158 -9.48 -15.62 1.18
N LYS A 159 -9.84 -15.50 2.46
CA LYS A 159 -8.87 -15.20 3.53
C LYS A 159 -7.76 -16.24 3.61
N LEU A 160 -8.12 -17.53 3.53
CA LEU A 160 -7.15 -18.63 3.54
C LEU A 160 -6.13 -18.51 2.39
N LEU A 161 -6.56 -18.10 1.20
CA LEU A 161 -5.66 -17.86 0.06
C LEU A 161 -4.71 -16.67 0.28
N LEU A 162 -5.04 -15.77 1.21
CA LEU A 162 -4.32 -14.53 1.44
C LEU A 162 -3.36 -14.58 2.64
N GLU A 163 -3.38 -15.66 3.44
CA GLU A 163 -2.62 -15.75 4.71
C GLU A 163 -1.13 -15.43 4.53
N ASP A 164 -0.49 -16.01 3.50
CA ASP A 164 0.94 -15.80 3.22
C ASP A 164 1.25 -14.44 2.56
N TYR A 165 0.23 -13.67 2.19
CA TYR A 165 0.38 -12.39 1.51
C TYR A 165 0.14 -11.19 2.43
N VAL A 166 -0.36 -11.38 3.65
CA VAL A 166 -0.59 -10.28 4.58
C VAL A 166 0.74 -9.69 5.04
N LEU A 167 0.95 -8.39 4.77
CA LEU A 167 2.12 -7.71 5.31
C LEU A 167 2.10 -7.70 6.84
N PRO A 168 3.28 -7.87 7.48
CA PRO A 168 3.36 -7.77 8.92
C PRO A 168 2.96 -6.37 9.39
N ASP A 169 2.39 -6.30 10.59
CA ASP A 169 2.03 -5.04 11.22
C ASP A 169 3.26 -4.12 11.33
N ILE A 170 3.06 -2.85 10.99
CA ILE A 170 4.14 -1.87 10.95
C ILE A 170 4.49 -1.30 12.33
N GLY A 171 3.62 -1.52 13.33
CA GLY A 171 3.86 -1.22 14.75
C GLY A 171 3.53 0.21 15.10
#